data_AF-X1NHU7-F1
#
_entry.id   AF-X1NHU7-F1
#
_cell.length_a   1.000
_cell.length_b   1.000
_cell.length_c   1.000
_cell.angle_alpha   90.00
_cell.angle_beta   90.00
_cell.angle_gamma   90.00
#
_symmetry.space_group_name_H-M   'P 1'
#
loop_
_entity.id
_entity.type
_entity.pdbx_description
1 polymer ?
#
loop_
_entity_poly.entity_id
_entity_poly.type
_entity_poly.pdbx_seq_one_letter_code
_entity_poly.pdbx_strand_id
1 'polypeptide(L)'
;GIRKRAILAIGKQDIYLNGLIPLKEGIKIVGASSDHLIIDITDFKEELKVGDEVKFRLNYPALLSATTSKYINKYFHRKETK
;
A
#
# COMPACT_ATOMS: atom_id res chain seq x y z
N GLY A 1 -0.71 13.59 -20.93
CA GLY A 1 -0.30 12.33 -21.59
C GLY A 1 -1.02 11.15 -20.98
N ILE A 2 -0.96 9.98 -21.61
CA ILE A 2 -1.53 8.72 -21.10
C ILE A 2 -0.81 8.34 -19.79
N ARG A 3 -1.56 7.91 -18.79
CA ARG A 3 -1.05 7.48 -17.47
C ARG A 3 -1.35 6.00 -17.27
N LYS A 4 -0.39 5.26 -16.71
CA LYS A 4 -0.56 3.86 -16.31
C LYS A 4 -0.94 3.81 -14.83
N ARG A 5 -2.06 3.18 -14.50
CA ARG A 5 -2.58 3.08 -13.14
C ARG A 5 -2.81 1.63 -12.75
N ALA A 6 -2.66 1.33 -11.47
CA ALA A 6 -3.02 0.06 -10.88
C ALA A 6 -4.05 0.27 -9.75
N ILE A 7 -4.84 -0.77 -9.50
CA ILE A 7 -5.84 -0.80 -8.43
C ILE A 7 -5.38 -1.85 -7.43
N LEU A 8 -5.35 -1.47 -6.17
CA LEU A 8 -5.00 -2.35 -5.05
C LEU A 8 -6.26 -2.65 -4.23
N ALA A 9 -6.38 -3.89 -3.75
CA ALA A 9 -7.47 -4.36 -2.90
C ALA A 9 -7.27 -3.93 -1.43
N ILE A 10 -7.13 -2.63 -1.22
CA ILE A 10 -7.06 -1.98 0.10
C ILE A 10 -7.65 -0.58 -0.03
N GLY A 11 -8.48 -0.14 0.91
CA GLY A 11 -9.10 1.18 0.89
C GLY A 11 -9.15 1.87 2.26
N LYS A 12 -10.00 2.90 2.34
CA LYS A 12 -10.17 3.72 3.56
C LYS A 12 -10.71 2.94 4.76
N GLN A 13 -11.44 1.84 4.54
CA GLN A 13 -11.95 0.99 5.61
C GLN A 13 -10.85 0.12 6.24
N ASP A 14 -9.77 -0.13 5.51
CA ASP A 14 -8.72 -1.04 5.94
C ASP A 14 -7.61 -0.31 6.70
N ILE A 15 -7.21 0.89 6.21
CA ILE A 15 -6.04 1.62 6.71
C ILE A 15 -6.16 3.14 6.53
N TYR A 16 -5.44 3.90 7.35
CA TYR A 16 -5.22 5.33 7.15
C TYR A 16 -4.27 5.60 5.98
N LEU A 17 -4.84 5.87 4.83
CA LEU A 17 -4.13 5.96 3.54
C LEU A 17 -3.09 7.08 3.46
N ASN A 18 -3.31 8.22 4.11
CA ASN A 18 -2.36 9.35 4.07
C ASN A 18 -1.03 9.01 4.78
N GLY A 19 -0.98 7.89 5.50
CA GLY A 19 0.25 7.38 6.09
C GLY A 19 0.95 6.28 5.30
N LEU A 20 0.46 5.95 4.11
CA LEU A 20 1.11 5.02 3.19
C LEU A 20 2.21 5.72 2.40
N ILE A 21 3.40 5.15 2.46
CA ILE A 21 4.59 5.64 1.75
C ILE A 21 5.07 4.52 0.83
N PRO A 22 4.97 4.65 -0.51
CA PRO A 22 5.45 3.62 -1.42
C PRO A 22 6.93 3.30 -1.17
N LEU A 23 7.28 2.01 -1.09
CA LEU A 23 8.68 1.58 -0.90
C LEU A 23 9.51 1.70 -2.17
N LYS A 24 8.86 1.63 -3.33
CA LYS A 24 9.49 1.69 -4.64
C LYS A 24 9.28 3.06 -5.27
N GLU A 25 10.32 3.58 -5.91
CA GLU A 25 10.25 4.83 -6.67
C GLU A 25 9.34 4.72 -7.89
N GLY A 26 8.78 5.85 -8.33
CA GLY A 26 7.91 5.89 -9.50
C GLY A 26 6.45 5.47 -9.23
N ILE A 27 6.14 5.01 -8.02
CA ILE A 27 4.77 4.75 -7.57
C ILE A 27 4.23 5.99 -6.84
N LYS A 28 3.04 6.46 -7.22
CA LYS A 28 2.37 7.60 -6.59
C LYS A 28 0.95 7.23 -6.21
N ILE A 29 0.53 7.56 -4.99
CA ILE A 29 -0.86 7.38 -4.57
C ILE A 29 -1.72 8.48 -5.20
N VAL A 30 -2.80 8.10 -5.89
CA VAL A 30 -3.71 9.04 -6.56
C VAL A 30 -4.94 9.31 -5.69
N GLY A 31 -5.49 8.27 -5.06
CA GLY A 31 -6.69 8.35 -4.25
C GLY A 31 -7.29 6.98 -3.97
N ALA A 32 -8.41 6.94 -3.24
CA ALA A 32 -9.01 5.68 -2.80
C ALA A 32 -10.51 5.79 -2.52
N SER A 33 -11.19 4.65 -2.66
CA SER A 33 -12.56 4.38 -2.22
C SER A 33 -12.57 3.78 -0.80
N SER A 34 -13.69 3.18 -0.41
CA SER A 34 -13.82 2.40 0.83
C SER A 34 -12.89 1.19 0.87
N ASP A 35 -12.71 0.50 -0.25
CA ASP A 35 -12.10 -0.83 -0.38
C ASP A 35 -10.98 -0.93 -1.42
N HIS A 36 -10.72 0.15 -2.17
CA HIS A 36 -9.70 0.17 -3.21
C HIS A 36 -8.82 1.43 -3.18
N LEU A 37 -7.56 1.25 -3.58
CA LEU A 37 -6.53 2.29 -3.65
C LEU A 37 -6.00 2.34 -5.08
N ILE A 38 -6.01 3.54 -5.67
CA ILE A 38 -5.48 3.80 -7.00
C ILE A 38 -4.06 4.35 -6.86
N ILE A 39 -3.13 3.70 -7.54
CA ILE A 39 -1.75 4.17 -7.70
C ILE A 39 -1.45 4.48 -9.17
N ASP A 40 -0.68 5.54 -9.39
CA ASP A 40 -0.04 5.83 -10.66
C ASP A 40 1.32 5.14 -10.68
N ILE A 41 1.56 4.36 -11.73
CA ILE A 41 2.78 3.58 -11.97
C ILE A 41 3.41 3.95 -13.31
N THR A 42 3.10 5.13 -13.84
CA THR A 42 3.63 5.62 -15.13
C THR A 42 5.16 5.69 -15.10
N ASP A 43 5.73 6.08 -13.96
CA ASP A 43 7.18 6.27 -13.79
C ASP A 43 7.85 5.05 -13.13
N PHE A 44 7.10 3.97 -12.87
CA PHE A 44 7.62 2.75 -12.24
C PHE A 44 8.40 1.92 -13.28
N LYS A 45 9.67 1.62 -12.99
CA LYS A 45 10.60 0.99 -13.94
C LYS A 45 10.46 -0.54 -14.05
N GLU A 46 9.86 -1.17 -13.05
CA GLU A 46 9.64 -2.62 -13.04
C GLU A 46 8.25 -2.95 -13.61
N GLU A 47 8.06 -4.21 -14.00
CA GLU A 47 6.75 -4.68 -14.43
C GLU A 47 5.86 -4.97 -13.20
N LEU A 48 4.59 -4.57 -13.27
CA LEU A 48 3.57 -4.89 -12.27
C LEU A 48 2.41 -5.58 -12.98
N LYS A 49 2.09 -6.80 -12.55
CA LYS A 49 1.02 -7.66 -13.07
C LYS A 49 -0.09 -7.84 -12.03
N VAL A 50 -1.25 -8.29 -12.51
CA VAL A 50 -2.37 -8.65 -11.61
C VAL A 50 -1.93 -9.81 -10.72
N GLY A 51 -2.13 -9.67 -9.41
CA GLY A 51 -1.70 -10.64 -8.40
C GLY A 51 -0.40 -10.26 -7.70
N ASP A 52 0.36 -9.30 -8.23
CA ASP A 52 1.58 -8.81 -7.56
C ASP A 52 1.25 -7.98 -6.32
N GLU A 53 2.16 -8.02 -5.34
CA GLU A 53 2.06 -7.22 -4.13
C GLU A 53 2.80 -5.88 -4.26
N VAL A 54 2.18 -4.81 -3.78
CA VAL A 54 2.83 -3.50 -3.63
C VAL A 54 3.08 -3.23 -2.15
N LYS A 55 4.34 -2.93 -1.81
CA LYS A 55 4.76 -2.73 -0.42
C LYS A 55 4.81 -1.24 -0.08
N PHE A 56 4.31 -0.91 1.11
CA PHE A 56 4.32 0.44 1.65
C PHE A 56 5.00 0.45 3.01
N ARG A 57 5.73 1.52 3.29
CA ARG A 57 6.02 1.94 4.66
C ARG A 57 4.79 2.63 5.24
N LEU A 58 4.61 2.46 6.54
CA LEU A 58 3.54 3.08 7.29
C LEU A 58 4.14 4.14 8.21
N ASN A 59 3.54 5.32 8.24
CA ASN A 59 3.74 6.24 9.36
C ASN A 59 2.95 5.76 10.59
N TYR A 60 3.10 6.46 11.72
CA TYR A 60 2.48 6.04 12.97
C TYR A 60 0.94 5.92 12.90
N PRO A 61 0.18 6.92 12.40
CA PRO A 61 -1.28 6.77 12.21
C PRO A 61 -1.68 5.58 11.33
N ALA A 62 -0.98 5.36 10.21
CA ALA A 62 -1.24 4.20 9.35
C ALA A 62 -0.96 2.88 10.06
N LEU A 63 0.16 2.78 10.79
CA LEU A 63 0.50 1.60 11.56
C LEU A 63 -0.56 1.31 12.64
N LEU A 64 -0.99 2.32 13.40
CA LEU A 64 -2.02 2.18 14.44
C LEU A 64 -3.36 1.74 13.85
N SER A 65 -3.77 2.33 12.72
CA SER A 65 -4.99 1.92 12.03
C SER A 65 -4.90 0.47 11.53
N ALA A 66 -3.74 0.06 11.01
CA ALA A 66 -3.53 -1.29 10.50
C ALA A 66 -3.54 -2.34 11.61
N THR A 67 -2.93 -2.04 12.76
CA THR A 67 -2.91 -2.96 13.90
C THR A 67 -4.29 -3.14 14.53
N THR A 68 -5.14 -2.10 14.51
CA THR A 68 -6.50 -2.13 15.06
C THR A 68 -7.57 -2.62 14.08
N SER A 69 -7.30 -2.60 12.78
CA SER A 69 -8.23 -3.05 11.73
C SER A 69 -8.41 -4.57 11.73
N LYS A 70 -9.65 -5.07 11.77
CA LYS A 70 -9.94 -6.52 11.65
C LYS A 70 -9.77 -7.08 10.24
N TYR A 71 -9.63 -6.21 9.23
CA TYR A 71 -9.53 -6.59 7.81
C TYR A 71 -8.07 -6.76 7.35
N ILE A 72 -7.11 -6.36 8.18
CA ILE A 72 -5.68 -6.51 7.90
C ILE A 72 -5.11 -7.70 8.66
N ASN A 73 -4.46 -8.60 7.92
CA ASN A 73 -3.69 -9.71 8.50
C ASN A 73 -2.34 -9.19 9.01
N LYS A 74 -1.94 -9.64 10.22
CA LYS A 74 -0.66 -9.26 10.84
C LYS A 74 0.22 -10.48 10.98
N TYR A 75 1.44 -10.38 10.49
CA TYR A 75 2.46 -11.40 10.62
C TYR A 75 3.61 -10.83 11.44
N PHE A 76 3.86 -11.41 12.61
CA PHE A 76 4.95 -10.99 13.49
C PHE A 76 6.17 -11.87 13.24
N HIS A 77 7.26 -11.25 12.77
CA HIS A 77 8.54 -11.94 12.60
C HIS A 77 9.40 -11.73 13.84
N ARG A 78 9.71 -12.81 14.56
CA ARG A 78 10.70 -12.78 15.63
C ARG A 78 12.09 -12.69 14.98
N LYS A 79 12.82 -11.60 15.22
CA LYS A 79 14.26 -11.59 14.92
C LYS A 79 14.95 -12.40 16.01
N GLU A 80 15.65 -13.46 15.62
CA GLU A 80 16.61 -14.10 16.51
C GLU A 80 17.76 -13.12 16.71
N THR A 81 17.90 -12.64 17.95
CA THR A 81 19.07 -11.91 18.39
C THR A 81 20.22 -12.91 18.43
N LYS A 82 21.25 -12.71 17.58
CA LYS A 82 22.56 -13.31 17.81
C LYS A 82 23.21 -12.68 19.02
#